data_AF-A0A529LE26-F1
#
_entry.id   AF-A0A529LE26-F1
#
_cell.length_a   1.000
_cell.length_b   1.000
_cell.length_c   1.000
_cell.angle_alpha   90.00
_cell.angle_beta   90.00
_cell.angle_gamma   90.00
#
_symmetry.space_group_name_H-M   'P 1'
#
loop_
_entity.id
_entity.type
_entity.pdbx_description
1 polymer ?
#
loop_
_entity_poly.entity_id
_entity_poly.type
_entity_poly.pdbx_seq_one_letter_code
_entity_poly.pdbx_strand_id
1 'polypeptide(L)'
;NAAWAMSSLFKSEVVIADLDLAFGTANINFDQDPAQGIAEAVFSPERVDEVYLDRLLAQCAEHLSLLAAPSTLERVYDFDAEAFSQ
;
A
#
# COMPACT_ATOMS: atom_id res chain seq x y z
N ASN A 1 -1.10 9.61 -11.55
CA ASN A 1 -1.73 9.61 -12.90
C ASN A 1 -1.31 8.44 -13.79
N ALA A 2 -0.04 8.00 -13.80
CA ALA A 2 0.38 6.85 -14.62
C ALA A 2 -0.42 5.57 -14.32
N ALA A 3 -0.57 5.21 -13.05
CA ALA A 3 -1.34 4.03 -12.64
C ALA A 3 -2.81 4.09 -13.09
N TRP A 4 -3.48 5.23 -12.90
CA TRP A 4 -4.83 5.46 -13.39
C TRP A 4 -4.93 5.36 -14.92
N ALA A 5 -3.98 5.93 -15.65
CA ALA A 5 -3.96 5.83 -17.11
C ALA A 5 -3.78 4.37 -17.56
N MET A 6 -2.92 3.60 -16.88
CA MET A 6 -2.73 2.18 -17.19
C MET A 6 -3.99 1.36 -16.92
N SER A 7 -4.63 1.54 -15.75
CA SER A 7 -5.86 0.83 -15.41
C SER A 7 -6.99 1.15 -16.40
N SER A 8 -7.11 2.41 -16.82
CA SER A 8 -8.19 2.84 -17.73
C SER A 8 -7.93 2.50 -19.20
N LEU A 9 -6.70 2.67 -19.69
CA LEU A 9 -6.35 2.41 -21.10
C LEU A 9 -6.31 0.92 -21.42
N PHE A 10 -5.78 0.12 -20.51
CA PHE A 10 -5.53 -1.30 -20.74
C PHE A 10 -6.52 -2.22 -20.01
N LYS A 11 -7.43 -1.67 -19.20
CA LYS A 11 -8.41 -2.44 -18.39
C LYS A 11 -7.74 -3.59 -17.61
N SER A 12 -6.54 -3.31 -17.13
CA SER A 12 -5.71 -4.26 -16.40
C SER A 12 -5.78 -3.93 -14.92
N GLU A 13 -5.78 -4.96 -14.08
CA GLU A 13 -5.71 -4.78 -12.63
C GLU A 13 -4.37 -4.14 -12.26
N VAL A 14 -4.42 -2.94 -11.69
CA VAL A 14 -3.26 -2.17 -11.26
C VAL A 14 -3.33 -1.93 -9.76
N VAL A 15 -2.23 -2.20 -9.06
CA VAL A 15 -2.06 -1.85 -7.65
C VAL A 15 -0.99 -0.78 -7.54
N ILE A 16 -1.30 0.30 -6.80
CA ILE A 16 -0.31 1.27 -6.34
C ILE A 16 0.11 0.86 -4.94
N ALA A 17 1.39 0.56 -4.74
CA ALA A 17 1.96 0.37 -3.41
C ALA A 17 2.68 1.66 -2.99
N ASP A 18 2.18 2.30 -1.93
CA ASP A 18 2.81 3.48 -1.34
C ASP A 18 3.84 3.06 -0.30
N LEU A 19 5.12 3.08 -0.67
CA LEU A 19 6.24 2.65 0.18
C LEU A 19 6.91 3.81 0.93
N ASP A 20 6.40 5.03 0.81
CA ASP A 20 6.91 6.18 1.56
C ASP A 20 6.31 6.21 2.97
N LEU A 21 6.83 5.32 3.82
CA LEU A 21 6.22 4.97 5.11
C LEU A 21 6.36 6.06 6.17
N ALA A 22 7.22 7.06 5.95
CA ALA A 22 7.44 8.14 6.90
C ALA A 22 6.43 9.30 6.74
N PHE A 23 6.00 9.58 5.51
CA PHE A 23 5.14 10.73 5.17
C PHE A 23 4.27 10.47 3.92
N GLY A 24 3.88 9.23 3.67
CA GLY A 24 3.14 8.85 2.47
C GLY A 24 1.84 9.64 2.34
N THR A 25 1.73 10.42 1.27
CA THR A 25 0.54 11.23 0.97
C THR A 25 -0.29 10.64 -0.17
N ALA A 26 -0.02 9.39 -0.60
CA ALA A 26 -0.78 8.81 -1.71
C ALA A 26 -2.26 8.64 -1.34
N ASN A 27 -2.53 8.33 -0.07
CA ASN A 27 -3.86 8.29 0.52
C ASN A 27 -4.66 9.61 0.32
N ILE A 28 -4.01 10.78 0.50
CA ILE A 28 -4.58 12.12 0.26
C ILE A 28 -4.87 12.33 -1.23
N ASN A 29 -4.00 11.83 -2.11
CA ASN A 29 -4.21 11.96 -3.55
C ASN A 29 -5.37 11.09 -4.08
N PHE A 30 -5.74 10.03 -3.37
CA PHE A 30 -6.84 9.12 -3.75
C PHE A 30 -8.07 9.24 -2.83
N ASP A 31 -8.06 10.18 -1.88
CA ASP A 31 -9.11 10.39 -0.87
C ASP A 31 -9.50 9.08 -0.14
N GLN A 32 -8.50 8.24 0.15
CA GLN A 32 -8.66 6.99 0.90
C GLN A 32 -8.02 7.16 2.27
N ASP A 33 -8.69 6.76 3.35
CA ASP A 33 -8.11 6.69 4.70
C ASP A 33 -8.26 5.26 5.26
N PRO A 34 -7.52 4.29 4.72
CA PRO A 34 -7.62 2.91 5.15
C PRO A 34 -6.95 2.74 6.53
N ALA A 35 -7.67 2.13 7.46
CA ALA A 35 -7.16 1.88 8.83
C ALA A 35 -5.95 0.95 8.89
N GLN A 36 -5.71 0.16 7.84
CA GLN A 36 -4.58 -0.76 7.70
C GLN A 36 -4.04 -0.65 6.28
N GLY A 37 -2.71 -0.72 6.14
CA GLY A 37 -2.02 -0.56 4.87
C GLY A 37 -0.72 -1.32 4.84
N ILE A 38 0.23 -0.87 4.01
CA ILE A 38 1.48 -1.60 3.77
C ILE A 38 2.34 -1.76 5.04
N ALA A 39 2.25 -0.82 5.99
CA ALA A 39 2.99 -0.91 7.24
C ALA A 39 2.65 -2.16 8.05
N GLU A 40 1.38 -2.58 8.05
CA GLU A 40 0.92 -3.77 8.77
C GLU A 40 1.51 -5.05 8.16
N ALA A 41 1.59 -5.10 6.82
CA ALA A 41 2.22 -6.21 6.10
C ALA A 41 3.74 -6.28 6.38
N VAL A 42 4.41 -5.13 6.46
CA VAL A 42 5.84 -5.07 6.73
C VAL A 42 6.17 -5.41 8.20
N PHE A 43 5.32 -5.03 9.16
CA PHE A 43 5.52 -5.34 10.58
C PHE A 43 5.05 -6.75 10.98
N SER A 44 4.35 -7.46 10.10
CA SER A 44 3.90 -8.84 10.34
C SER A 44 4.02 -9.69 9.06
N PRO A 45 5.24 -9.88 8.55
CA PRO A 45 5.48 -10.59 7.29
C PRO A 45 4.95 -12.04 7.33
N GLU A 46 4.94 -12.68 8.50
CA GLU A 46 4.41 -14.02 8.71
C GLU A 46 2.90 -14.13 8.52
N ARG A 47 2.19 -13.00 8.56
CA ARG A 47 0.74 -12.91 8.35
C ARG A 47 0.37 -12.60 6.91
N VAL A 48 1.35 -12.36 6.03
CA VAL A 48 1.11 -11.99 4.64
C VAL A 48 0.74 -13.23 3.83
N ASP A 49 -0.56 -13.38 3.60
CA ASP A 49 -1.12 -14.28 2.60
C ASP A 49 -2.00 -13.51 1.60
N GLU A 50 -2.47 -14.19 0.56
CA GLU A 50 -3.30 -13.59 -0.50
C GLU A 50 -4.56 -12.93 0.08
N VAL A 51 -5.21 -13.58 1.05
CA VAL A 51 -6.47 -13.11 1.65
C VAL A 51 -6.21 -11.89 2.54
N TYR A 52 -5.10 -11.86 3.25
CA TYR A 52 -4.70 -10.74 4.08
C TYR A 52 -4.34 -9.53 3.23
N LEU A 53 -3.57 -9.74 2.15
CA LEU A 53 -3.20 -8.67 1.22
C LEU A 53 -4.44 -8.04 0.56
N ASP A 54 -5.40 -8.86 0.14
CA ASP A 54 -6.64 -8.38 -0.49
C ASP A 54 -7.46 -7.49 0.45
N ARG A 55 -7.42 -7.77 1.76
CA ARG A 55 -8.06 -6.93 2.79
C ARG A 55 -7.37 -5.59 3.03
N LEU A 56 -6.09 -5.47 2.67
CA LEU A 56 -5.33 -4.23 2.79
C LEU A 56 -5.48 -3.32 1.56
N LEU A 57 -6.00 -3.85 0.45
CA LEU A 57 -6.21 -3.07 -0.77
C LEU A 57 -7.45 -2.17 -0.64
N ALA A 58 -7.24 -0.87 -0.79
CA ALA A 58 -8.32 0.12 -0.92
C ALA A 58 -8.67 0.31 -2.41
N GLN A 59 -9.91 -0.01 -2.79
CA GLN A 59 -10.36 0.15 -4.17
C GLN A 59 -10.55 1.64 -4.50
N CYS A 60 -9.77 2.15 -5.45
CA CYS A 60 -9.78 3.56 -5.87
C CYS A 60 -10.52 3.77 -7.19
N ALA A 61 -10.56 2.75 -8.07
CA ALA A 61 -11.35 2.71 -9.30
C ALA A 61 -11.63 1.26 -9.73
N GLU A 62 -12.33 1.06 -10.85
CA GLU A 62 -12.77 -0.25 -11.36
C GLU A 62 -11.62 -1.28 -11.52
N HIS A 63 -10.42 -0.84 -11.89
CA HIS A 63 -9.22 -1.68 -12.06
C HIS A 63 -8.00 -1.10 -11.31
N LEU A 64 -8.24 -0.32 -10.27
CA LEU A 64 -7.19 0.38 -9.55
C LEU A 64 -7.40 0.26 -8.05
N SER A 65 -6.44 -0.36 -7.39
CA SER A 65 -6.37 -0.46 -5.93
C SER A 65 -5.12 0.21 -5.40
N LEU A 66 -5.21 0.67 -4.15
CA LEU A 66 -4.14 1.33 -3.42
C LEU A 66 -3.80 0.50 -2.18
N LEU A 67 -2.54 0.14 -2.04
CA LEU A 67 -1.95 -0.35 -0.80
C LEU A 67 -1.25 0.85 -0.15
N ALA A 68 -1.97 1.54 0.73
CA ALA A 68 -1.56 2.84 1.27
C ALA A 68 -0.49 2.71 2.37
N ALA A 69 0.37 3.73 2.47
CA ALA A 69 1.20 3.96 3.64
C ALA A 69 0.33 4.47 4.81
N PRO A 70 0.75 4.24 6.06
CA PRO A 70 0.03 4.75 7.22
C PRO A 70 0.06 6.28 7.28
N SER A 71 -1.07 6.89 7.62
CA SER A 71 -1.24 8.35 7.77
C SER A 71 -0.52 8.91 9.02
N THR A 72 -0.11 8.05 9.95
CA THR A 72 0.52 8.40 11.23
C THR A 72 1.79 7.60 11.48
N LEU A 73 2.82 8.28 12.00
CA LEU A 73 4.08 7.66 12.39
C LEU A 73 3.96 7.08 13.82
N GLU A 74 3.15 6.04 14.03
CA GLU A 74 3.01 5.42 15.36
C GLU A 74 4.22 4.55 15.74
N ARG A 75 4.98 4.07 14.75
CA ARG A 75 6.21 3.28 14.94
C ARG A 75 7.33 3.81 14.06
N VAL A 76 8.51 3.99 14.67
CA VAL A 76 9.73 4.37 13.94
C VAL A 76 10.13 3.21 13.01
N TYR A 77 10.25 3.51 11.73
CA TYR A 77 10.75 2.61 10.67
C TYR A 77 12.28 2.48 10.81
N ASP A 78 12.75 1.74 11.81
CA ASP A 78 14.18 1.40 11.93
C ASP A 78 14.38 -0.05 11.46
N PHE A 79 14.32 -0.24 10.14
CA PHE A 79 14.69 -1.52 9.53
C PHE A 79 16.21 -1.56 9.47
N ASP A 80 16.83 -2.41 10.30
CA ASP A 80 18.24 -2.72 10.17
C ASP A 80 18.55 -3.25 8.75
N ALA A 81 19.77 -3.03 8.26
CA ALA A 81 20.15 -3.40 6.89
C ALA A 81 19.96 -4.89 6.55
N GLU A 82 19.83 -5.75 7.57
CA GLU A 82 19.56 -7.19 7.42
C GLU A 82 18.07 -7.54 7.35
N ALA A 83 17.15 -6.58 7.51
CA ALA A 83 15.72 -6.86 7.53
C ALA A 83 15.16 -7.34 6.18
N PHE A 84 15.89 -7.11 5.08
CA PHE A 84 15.50 -7.52 3.73
C PHE A 84 16.34 -8.68 3.17
N SER A 85 17.24 -9.26 3.96
CA SER A 85 17.98 -10.46 3.57
C SER A 85 17.23 -11.72 3.99
N GLN A 86 16.29 -12.19 3.16
CA GLN A 86 15.83 -13.58 3.13
C GLN A 86 15.61 -14.06 1.71
#